data_AF-A0AB38B0U2-F1
#
_entry.id   AF-A0AB38B0U2-F1
#
_cell.length_a   1.000
_cell.length_b   1.000
_cell.length_c   1.000
_cell.angle_alpha   90.00
_cell.angle_beta   90.00
_cell.angle_gamma   90.00
#
_symmetry.space_group_name_H-M   'P 1'
#
loop_
_entity.id
_entity.type
_entity.pdbx_description
1 polymer ?
#
loop_
_entity_poly.entity_id
_entity_poly.type
_entity_poly.pdbx_seq_one_letter_code
_entity_poly.pdbx_strand_id
1 'polypeptide(L)'
;MNPHSEPSKRSTDSNSAATPSAPTPSNTPRPPEPPAPADPRGASDPTPPARSAESSRPADSVNTTTPSTPTQPAGSSTAPDPSGPTHSSASSNEAPAPPAEAQVTLRSPAELADALPYLMGFYPDDSVVLIALHGDRGRFGGRVRLGIPTDTAQWPDVADQLAECLISAGQERDARPEAILVYLCQEPAEGESGKDVKDRLRPLAQRLRTACGALDVPVLEALCLSNGHFWSYCCPDFRCCPAEGTPMVMPGTSVMAAAAAYAGMQVRGSLKEMEARLMPRTGRRAAEQEKVLDAAAGALVPRMLERDGAAAVRRSTLDLAGAMIHRFRQDTPSGSNRARDACDDALITDAEAADLILGLQDRVTRDRAAEWMDGSVAAPALRLWRALARRCAGGYAEHAVAPLTLAGWVCWSTDDGPSARIALNCALSLDPDYTFAQLLHRAINEGLDPEPLRRCLREQNHAVMSAAEEVPAPAADSPSTVKEMRRPTRRPGAAGRPRGPRGGTGPGTRSTDGRGRRRAGRDGDRSRR
;
A
#
# COMPACT_ATOMS: atom_id res chain seq x y z
N MET A 1 -17.69 50.48 5.66
CA MET A 1 -18.22 51.86 5.69
C MET A 1 -18.18 52.43 4.28
N ASN A 2 -19.27 53.04 3.86
CA ASN A 2 -19.37 54.07 2.80
C ASN A 2 -19.91 55.35 3.51
N PRO A 3 -20.06 56.54 2.89
CA PRO A 3 -20.01 56.87 1.45
C PRO A 3 -19.19 58.13 1.08
N HIS A 4 -19.17 58.51 -0.21
CA HIS A 4 -19.69 59.78 -0.76
C HIS A 4 -19.56 59.75 -2.31
N SER A 5 -20.66 59.74 -3.07
CA SER A 5 -21.48 60.89 -3.54
C SER A 5 -20.81 61.65 -4.72
N GLU A 6 -21.21 61.45 -6.00
CA GLU A 6 -22.43 61.95 -6.70
C GLU A 6 -22.32 63.41 -7.23
N PRO A 7 -23.17 63.88 -8.18
CA PRO A 7 -23.84 63.20 -9.31
C PRO A 7 -23.85 64.05 -10.63
N SER A 8 -24.54 63.60 -11.69
CA SER A 8 -25.18 64.52 -12.66
C SER A 8 -26.40 63.88 -13.37
N LYS A 9 -27.34 64.70 -13.88
CA LYS A 9 -28.67 64.27 -14.39
C LYS A 9 -29.17 65.06 -15.61
N ARG A 10 -29.85 64.37 -16.55
CA ARG A 10 -31.03 64.77 -17.37
C ARG A 10 -31.74 63.47 -17.80
N SER A 11 -33.04 63.19 -17.60
CA SER A 11 -34.30 63.90 -17.96
C SER A 11 -34.55 63.90 -19.49
N THR A 12 -35.69 63.48 -20.05
CA THR A 12 -37.10 63.49 -19.57
C THR A 12 -37.98 62.39 -20.22
N ASP A 13 -38.88 61.78 -19.42
CA ASP A 13 -40.35 61.62 -19.57
C ASP A 13 -40.98 61.10 -20.92
N SER A 14 -42.20 60.51 -21.00
CA SER A 14 -43.39 60.55 -20.12
C SER A 14 -44.35 59.33 -20.28
N ASN A 15 -45.10 58.99 -19.21
CA ASN A 15 -46.52 58.54 -19.15
C ASN A 15 -47.05 57.28 -19.92
N SER A 16 -48.10 56.56 -19.50
CA SER A 16 -48.98 56.70 -18.30
C SER A 16 -49.73 55.40 -17.90
N ALA A 17 -50.09 55.32 -16.61
CA ALA A 17 -51.28 54.74 -15.92
C ALA A 17 -52.21 53.66 -16.57
N ALA A 18 -52.98 52.84 -15.84
CA ALA A 18 -53.47 52.96 -14.45
C ALA A 18 -53.80 51.63 -13.73
N THR A 19 -54.01 51.74 -12.41
CA THR A 19 -54.51 50.74 -11.42
C THR A 19 -55.76 51.35 -10.71
N PRO A 20 -56.36 50.82 -9.61
CA PRO A 20 -56.40 49.47 -9.01
C PRO A 20 -57.86 49.01 -8.65
N SER A 21 -58.03 47.86 -7.95
CA SER A 21 -58.88 47.73 -6.72
C SER A 21 -58.84 46.33 -6.08
N ALA A 22 -59.19 46.25 -4.79
CA ALA A 22 -59.30 45.05 -3.92
C ALA A 22 -60.61 45.20 -3.06
N PRO A 23 -61.09 44.26 -2.20
CA PRO A 23 -60.34 43.28 -1.38
C PRO A 23 -60.96 41.86 -1.24
N THR A 24 -60.43 41.08 -0.28
CA THR A 24 -60.67 39.68 0.12
C THR A 24 -62.03 39.42 0.83
N PRO A 25 -62.54 38.16 0.96
CA PRO A 25 -61.99 37.20 1.95
C PRO A 25 -62.01 35.68 1.60
N SER A 26 -61.13 34.95 2.30
CA SER A 26 -61.19 33.55 2.79
C SER A 26 -61.97 32.44 2.05
N ASN A 27 -61.25 31.41 1.57
CA ASN A 27 -61.37 30.04 2.10
C ASN A 27 -60.24 29.10 1.59
N THR A 28 -59.93 28.03 2.33
CA THR A 28 -58.81 27.11 2.01
C THR A 28 -59.17 25.64 2.31
N PRO A 29 -59.05 24.73 1.33
CA PRO A 29 -58.97 23.27 1.57
C PRO A 29 -57.52 22.77 1.68
N ARG A 30 -57.31 21.69 2.44
CA ARG A 30 -56.01 21.06 2.76
C ARG A 30 -55.76 19.81 1.88
N PRO A 31 -54.52 19.48 1.49
CA PRO A 31 -54.20 18.25 0.73
C PRO A 31 -54.36 16.96 1.57
N PRO A 32 -54.55 15.79 0.92
CA PRO A 32 -54.73 14.49 1.59
C PRO A 32 -53.41 13.85 2.07
N GLU A 33 -53.55 12.84 2.93
CA GLU A 33 -52.50 12.19 3.73
C GLU A 33 -52.57 10.64 3.54
N PRO A 34 -51.45 9.88 3.57
CA PRO A 34 -51.43 8.48 3.10
C PRO A 34 -51.88 7.43 4.14
N PRO A 35 -52.37 6.24 3.72
CA PRO A 35 -52.92 5.23 4.62
C PRO A 35 -51.93 4.14 5.06
N ALA A 36 -52.01 3.74 6.34
CA ALA A 36 -51.48 2.49 6.91
C ALA A 36 -52.11 2.25 8.31
N PRO A 37 -51.95 1.06 8.90
CA PRO A 37 -52.39 -0.26 8.45
C PRO A 37 -53.59 -0.77 9.29
N ALA A 38 -54.20 -1.92 8.95
CA ALA A 38 -55.31 -2.48 9.74
C ALA A 38 -55.26 -4.02 9.87
N ASP A 39 -55.38 -4.48 11.11
CA ASP A 39 -55.55 -5.86 11.64
C ASP A 39 -56.03 -5.65 13.13
N PRO A 40 -56.61 -6.60 13.91
CA PRO A 40 -56.62 -8.06 13.69
C PRO A 40 -57.90 -8.85 14.11
N ARG A 41 -57.78 -10.18 14.04
CA ARG A 41 -58.47 -11.26 14.81
C ARG A 41 -59.74 -11.93 14.24
N GLY A 42 -59.64 -13.25 14.07
CA GLY A 42 -60.73 -14.24 14.03
C GLY A 42 -60.15 -15.67 14.13
N ALA A 43 -60.74 -16.53 14.97
CA ALA A 43 -60.33 -17.95 15.17
C ALA A 43 -61.07 -18.88 14.16
N SER A 44 -60.72 -20.16 13.92
CA SER A 44 -60.31 -21.22 14.87
C SER A 44 -59.59 -22.42 14.20
N ASP A 45 -58.97 -23.28 15.04
CA ASP A 45 -58.46 -24.65 14.75
C ASP A 45 -59.58 -25.64 14.34
N PRO A 46 -59.33 -26.83 13.72
CA PRO A 46 -58.57 -27.93 14.34
C PRO A 46 -57.65 -28.83 13.45
N THR A 47 -56.58 -29.37 14.05
CA THR A 47 -55.80 -30.60 13.66
C THR A 47 -56.55 -31.95 13.90
N PRO A 48 -56.01 -33.17 13.63
CA PRO A 48 -54.70 -33.65 13.06
C PRO A 48 -54.96 -34.57 11.81
N PRO A 49 -54.39 -35.78 11.50
CA PRO A 49 -53.16 -36.50 11.94
C PRO A 49 -52.31 -37.30 10.88
N ALA A 50 -51.05 -37.63 11.28
CA ALA A 50 -50.32 -38.92 11.13
C ALA A 50 -49.75 -39.50 9.79
N ARG A 51 -48.39 -39.67 9.82
CA ARG A 51 -47.56 -40.81 9.32
C ARG A 51 -47.35 -40.95 7.79
N SER A 52 -46.27 -41.54 7.26
CA SER A 52 -45.39 -42.63 7.77
C SER A 52 -43.88 -42.44 7.53
N ALA A 53 -43.08 -43.44 7.94
CA ALA A 53 -41.63 -43.57 7.75
C ALA A 53 -41.29 -44.15 6.32
N GLU A 54 -40.08 -44.59 5.92
CA GLU A 54 -38.99 -45.25 6.68
C GLU A 54 -37.62 -45.18 5.99
N SER A 55 -36.59 -45.82 6.58
CA SER A 55 -35.17 -45.72 6.23
C SER A 55 -34.65 -46.95 5.46
N SER A 56 -33.63 -46.79 4.58
CA SER A 56 -32.56 -47.79 4.39
C SER A 56 -31.30 -47.28 3.64
N ARG A 57 -30.15 -47.82 4.05
CA ARG A 57 -28.84 -47.95 3.35
C ARG A 57 -28.68 -49.47 2.97
N PRO A 58 -27.65 -49.99 2.25
CA PRO A 58 -26.29 -49.42 2.02
C PRO A 58 -25.59 -49.72 0.65
N ALA A 59 -24.33 -49.24 0.55
CA ALA A 59 -23.14 -49.86 -0.07
C ALA A 59 -22.97 -50.01 -1.62
N ASP A 60 -21.88 -49.38 -2.09
CA ASP A 60 -20.79 -49.88 -2.95
C ASP A 60 -21.04 -50.52 -4.33
N SER A 61 -20.59 -49.84 -5.40
CA SER A 61 -19.34 -50.25 -6.12
C SER A 61 -18.96 -49.39 -7.36
N VAL A 62 -17.67 -49.05 -7.44
CA VAL A 62 -16.81 -49.00 -8.66
C VAL A 62 -17.35 -48.36 -9.95
N ASN A 63 -16.78 -47.19 -10.31
CA ASN A 63 -15.78 -47.15 -11.40
C ASN A 63 -14.94 -45.85 -11.42
N THR A 64 -13.75 -45.91 -12.03
CA THR A 64 -12.86 -44.75 -12.24
C THR A 64 -12.16 -44.89 -13.57
N THR A 65 -12.10 -43.82 -14.37
CA THR A 65 -11.53 -43.87 -15.73
C THR A 65 -10.47 -42.79 -15.91
N THR A 66 -9.24 -43.22 -16.19
CA THR A 66 -8.09 -42.37 -16.50
C THR A 66 -7.88 -42.24 -18.02
N PRO A 67 -7.43 -41.09 -18.54
CA PRO A 67 -7.01 -40.93 -19.94
C PRO A 67 -5.59 -41.49 -20.17
N SER A 68 -5.27 -41.84 -21.43
CA SER A 68 -4.01 -42.48 -21.83
C SER A 68 -3.19 -41.66 -22.84
N THR A 69 -1.88 -41.88 -22.82
CA THR A 69 -0.84 -41.21 -23.62
C THR A 69 -0.83 -41.63 -25.10
N PRO A 70 -0.45 -40.74 -26.05
CA PRO A 70 -0.03 -41.11 -27.40
C PRO A 70 1.50 -41.35 -27.51
N THR A 71 1.92 -42.29 -28.36
CA THR A 71 3.32 -42.73 -28.51
C THR A 71 3.88 -42.45 -29.91
N GLN A 72 5.20 -42.28 -30.04
CA GLN A 72 5.92 -42.15 -31.32
C GLN A 72 5.88 -43.43 -32.17
N PRO A 73 6.01 -43.32 -33.51
CA PRO A 73 6.58 -44.36 -34.37
C PRO A 73 7.99 -43.97 -34.89
N ALA A 74 8.76 -44.95 -35.35
CA ALA A 74 10.11 -44.76 -35.92
C ALA A 74 10.37 -45.66 -37.14
N GLY A 75 11.32 -45.25 -38.00
CA GLY A 75 11.72 -45.97 -39.23
C GLY A 75 11.25 -45.27 -40.52
N SER A 76 11.96 -45.34 -41.65
CA SER A 76 13.22 -46.05 -41.92
C SER A 76 14.02 -45.49 -43.12
N SER A 77 15.29 -45.90 -43.19
CA SER A 77 16.34 -45.72 -44.23
C SER A 77 15.96 -45.27 -45.65
N THR A 78 16.78 -44.40 -46.25
CA THR A 78 17.53 -44.65 -47.52
C THR A 78 18.60 -43.56 -47.74
N ALA A 79 19.76 -43.92 -48.30
CA ALA A 79 20.77 -43.00 -48.85
C ALA A 79 21.07 -43.36 -50.33
N PRO A 80 21.54 -42.42 -51.16
CA PRO A 80 22.97 -42.45 -51.47
C PRO A 80 23.64 -41.07 -51.71
N ASP A 81 24.97 -41.09 -51.61
CA ASP A 81 25.95 -40.07 -52.06
C ASP A 81 26.50 -40.50 -53.47
N PRO A 82 27.43 -39.80 -54.18
CA PRO A 82 28.06 -38.49 -53.90
C PRO A 82 28.16 -37.53 -55.10
N SER A 83 28.57 -36.26 -54.86
CA SER A 83 29.56 -35.50 -55.68
C SER A 83 29.80 -34.07 -55.16
N GLY A 84 31.06 -33.60 -55.23
CA GLY A 84 31.44 -32.19 -55.02
C GLY A 84 31.25 -31.32 -56.28
N PRO A 85 31.68 -30.03 -56.29
CA PRO A 85 32.97 -29.59 -55.76
C PRO A 85 32.95 -28.37 -54.80
N THR A 86 34.15 -27.98 -54.38
CA THR A 86 34.47 -26.91 -53.41
C THR A 86 34.26 -25.48 -53.92
N HIS A 87 33.84 -24.58 -53.04
CA HIS A 87 34.32 -23.19 -52.98
C HIS A 87 34.56 -22.76 -51.54
N SER A 88 35.51 -21.84 -51.32
CA SER A 88 36.03 -21.45 -50.01
C SER A 88 35.53 -20.07 -49.56
N SER A 89 35.66 -19.82 -48.24
CA SER A 89 35.47 -18.53 -47.54
C SER A 89 34.03 -17.96 -47.53
N ALA A 90 33.59 -17.26 -46.48
CA ALA A 90 34.29 -16.81 -45.27
C ALA A 90 33.49 -17.15 -43.99
N SER A 91 34.17 -17.17 -42.84
CA SER A 91 33.49 -17.26 -41.53
C SER A 91 32.98 -15.88 -41.12
N SER A 92 31.73 -15.57 -41.47
CA SER A 92 30.94 -14.56 -40.77
C SER A 92 30.46 -15.17 -39.45
N ASN A 93 31.25 -15.01 -38.38
CA ASN A 93 30.84 -15.35 -37.02
C ASN A 93 29.83 -14.31 -36.50
N GLU A 94 28.68 -14.23 -37.18
CA GLU A 94 27.57 -13.38 -36.82
C GLU A 94 26.92 -13.95 -35.56
N ALA A 95 27.15 -13.28 -34.43
CA ALA A 95 26.50 -13.63 -33.18
C ALA A 95 24.99 -13.62 -33.40
N PRO A 96 24.25 -14.63 -32.90
CA PRO A 96 22.81 -14.71 -33.13
C PRO A 96 22.16 -13.41 -32.66
N ALA A 97 21.47 -12.72 -33.57
CA ALA A 97 20.78 -11.48 -33.26
C ALA A 97 19.90 -11.68 -32.02
N PRO A 98 19.84 -10.70 -31.09
CA PRO A 98 19.00 -10.83 -29.90
C PRO A 98 17.56 -11.16 -30.34
N PRO A 99 16.87 -12.09 -29.65
CA PRO A 99 15.57 -12.57 -30.08
C PRO A 99 14.63 -11.38 -30.25
N ALA A 100 14.05 -11.25 -31.45
CA ALA A 100 13.38 -10.03 -31.86
C ALA A 100 12.32 -9.61 -30.84
N GLU A 101 12.50 -8.43 -30.24
CA GLU A 101 11.58 -7.89 -29.25
C GLU A 101 10.14 -7.94 -29.78
N ALA A 102 9.21 -8.46 -28.98
CA ALA A 102 7.81 -8.63 -29.37
C ALA A 102 7.09 -7.25 -29.45
N GLN A 103 7.32 -6.53 -30.54
CA GLN A 103 6.79 -5.17 -30.75
C GLN A 103 5.29 -5.20 -31.08
N VAL A 104 4.45 -5.13 -30.04
CA VAL A 104 3.01 -4.89 -30.18
C VAL A 104 2.79 -3.45 -30.65
N THR A 105 2.11 -3.28 -31.78
CA THR A 105 1.63 -1.98 -32.27
C THR A 105 0.13 -1.87 -31.98
N LEU A 106 -0.29 -0.85 -31.22
CA LEU A 106 -1.69 -0.58 -30.93
C LEU A 106 -2.21 0.48 -31.90
N ARG A 107 -3.40 0.26 -32.47
CA ARG A 107 -3.93 1.03 -33.61
C ARG A 107 -5.35 1.59 -33.40
N SER A 108 -6.02 1.22 -32.32
CA SER A 108 -7.38 1.67 -32.01
C SER A 108 -7.55 2.08 -30.54
N PRO A 109 -8.54 2.92 -30.21
CA PRO A 109 -8.90 3.24 -28.82
C PRO A 109 -9.22 2.00 -27.97
N ALA A 110 -9.76 0.93 -28.57
CA ALA A 110 -10.03 -0.33 -27.88
C ALA A 110 -8.73 -1.05 -27.46
N GLU A 111 -7.75 -1.12 -28.36
CA GLU A 111 -6.42 -1.65 -28.09
C GLU A 111 -5.66 -0.80 -27.05
N LEU A 112 -5.83 0.53 -27.08
CA LEU A 112 -5.25 1.43 -26.08
C LEU A 112 -5.89 1.24 -24.69
N ALA A 113 -7.21 1.03 -24.62
CA ALA A 113 -7.94 0.76 -23.38
C ALA A 113 -7.52 -0.58 -22.75
N ASP A 114 -7.51 -1.65 -23.55
CA ASP A 114 -7.11 -3.00 -23.12
C ASP A 114 -5.64 -3.08 -22.71
N ALA A 115 -4.75 -2.31 -23.33
CA ALA A 115 -3.32 -2.34 -23.02
C ALA A 115 -2.96 -1.74 -21.65
N LEU A 116 -3.76 -0.82 -21.10
CA LEU A 116 -3.41 -0.05 -19.91
C LEU A 116 -2.98 -0.90 -18.69
N PRO A 117 -3.67 -2.01 -18.32
CA PRO A 117 -3.29 -2.81 -17.15
C PRO A 117 -1.97 -3.55 -17.35
N TYR A 118 -1.60 -3.87 -18.59
CA TYR A 118 -0.31 -4.47 -18.94
C TYR A 118 0.82 -3.44 -18.94
N LEU A 119 0.53 -2.18 -19.24
CA LEU A 119 1.47 -1.06 -19.09
C LEU A 119 1.69 -0.67 -17.61
N MET A 120 0.70 -0.87 -16.74
CA MET A 120 0.79 -0.53 -15.30
C MET A 120 1.21 -1.71 -14.41
N GLY A 121 0.92 -2.96 -14.81
CA GLY A 121 1.03 -4.17 -13.98
C GLY A 121 -0.17 -4.42 -13.05
N PHE A 122 -1.18 -3.55 -13.09
CA PHE A 122 -2.43 -3.59 -12.32
C PHE A 122 -3.50 -2.75 -13.04
N TYR A 123 -4.78 -2.95 -12.74
CA TYR A 123 -5.85 -2.08 -13.23
C TYR A 123 -5.93 -0.81 -12.35
N PRO A 124 -5.72 0.40 -12.89
CA PRO A 124 -5.55 1.61 -12.08
C PRO A 124 -6.91 2.26 -11.74
N ASP A 125 -7.66 1.67 -10.80
CA ASP A 125 -8.93 2.26 -10.34
C ASP A 125 -8.78 3.68 -9.80
N ASP A 126 -9.88 4.44 -9.88
CA ASP A 126 -10.03 5.84 -9.44
C ASP A 126 -8.79 6.71 -9.73
N SER A 127 -8.19 6.53 -10.91
CA SER A 127 -6.91 7.13 -11.28
C SER A 127 -6.96 7.88 -12.61
N VAL A 128 -6.22 8.99 -12.66
CA VAL A 128 -5.77 9.62 -13.90
C VAL A 128 -4.43 8.98 -14.28
N VAL A 129 -4.25 8.57 -15.54
CA VAL A 129 -2.97 8.12 -16.07
C VAL A 129 -2.63 8.90 -17.33
N LEU A 130 -1.45 9.54 -17.34
CA LEU A 130 -0.88 10.16 -18.54
C LEU A 130 0.30 9.32 -19.02
N ILE A 131 0.37 9.05 -20.32
CA ILE A 131 1.46 8.30 -20.96
C ILE A 131 2.00 9.12 -22.14
N ALA A 132 3.30 9.41 -22.11
CA ALA A 132 3.99 10.13 -23.17
C ALA A 132 4.38 9.22 -24.34
N LEU A 133 4.26 9.74 -25.56
CA LEU A 133 4.61 9.10 -26.83
C LEU A 133 5.80 9.83 -27.48
N HIS A 134 6.74 9.08 -28.06
CA HIS A 134 7.98 9.61 -28.64
C HIS A 134 8.34 8.92 -29.96
N GLY A 135 8.91 9.66 -30.90
CA GLY A 135 9.29 9.25 -32.25
C GLY A 135 8.09 8.99 -33.17
N ASP A 136 8.35 9.00 -34.49
CA ASP A 136 7.37 8.82 -35.60
C ASP A 136 6.41 7.61 -35.47
N ARG A 137 6.70 6.66 -34.58
CA ARG A 137 5.90 5.45 -34.32
C ARG A 137 5.12 5.48 -33.00
N GLY A 138 5.13 6.60 -32.27
CA GLY A 138 4.42 6.78 -31.00
C GLY A 138 4.86 5.81 -29.91
N ARG A 139 6.16 5.63 -29.68
CA ARG A 139 6.66 4.71 -28.64
C ARG A 139 6.31 5.22 -27.24
N PHE A 140 5.72 4.35 -26.43
CA PHE A 140 5.45 4.61 -25.00
C PHE A 140 6.75 4.92 -24.24
N GLY A 141 6.83 6.11 -23.66
CA GLY A 141 7.90 6.51 -22.74
C GLY A 141 7.38 6.73 -21.32
N GLY A 142 7.69 7.89 -20.76
CA GLY A 142 7.31 8.29 -19.39
C GLY A 142 5.81 8.20 -19.11
N ARG A 143 5.47 7.93 -17.83
CA ARG A 143 4.10 7.70 -17.36
C ARG A 143 3.92 8.34 -15.99
N VAL A 144 2.79 8.99 -15.76
CA VAL A 144 2.40 9.55 -14.46
C VAL A 144 1.00 9.05 -14.11
N ARG A 145 0.81 8.62 -12.85
CA ARG A 145 -0.47 8.12 -12.33
C ARG A 145 -0.81 8.73 -10.97
N LEU A 146 -1.96 9.38 -10.88
CA LEU A 146 -2.48 10.00 -9.65
C LEU A 146 -3.91 9.51 -9.41
N GLY A 147 -4.35 9.45 -8.15
CA GLY A 147 -5.77 9.26 -7.84
C GLY A 147 -6.60 10.47 -8.32
N ILE A 148 -7.83 10.23 -8.76
CA ILE A 148 -8.76 11.30 -9.15
C ILE A 148 -9.18 12.07 -7.88
N PRO A 149 -8.94 13.38 -7.78
CA PRO A 149 -9.35 14.15 -6.60
C PRO A 149 -10.87 14.18 -6.46
N THR A 150 -11.39 13.83 -5.28
CA THR A 150 -12.83 13.89 -4.97
C THR A 150 -13.36 15.32 -4.98
N ASP A 151 -12.52 16.28 -4.63
CA ASP A 151 -12.80 17.72 -4.72
C ASP A 151 -12.54 18.23 -6.13
N THR A 152 -13.60 18.61 -6.83
CA THR A 152 -13.55 19.09 -8.21
C THR A 152 -12.92 20.48 -8.34
N ALA A 153 -12.75 21.22 -7.24
CA ALA A 153 -12.05 22.51 -7.25
C ALA A 153 -10.55 22.34 -7.52
N GLN A 154 -9.96 21.19 -7.18
CA GLN A 154 -8.53 20.88 -7.34
C GLN A 154 -8.18 20.41 -8.76
N TRP A 155 -9.18 20.10 -9.59
CA TRP A 155 -8.99 19.56 -10.93
C TRP A 155 -8.19 20.43 -11.92
N PRO A 156 -8.21 21.79 -11.87
CA PRO A 156 -7.32 22.61 -12.69
C PRO A 156 -5.86 22.44 -12.26
N ASP A 157 -5.55 22.72 -10.99
CA ASP A 157 -4.18 22.69 -10.47
C ASP A 157 -3.53 21.31 -10.64
N VAL A 158 -4.32 20.23 -10.45
CA VAL A 158 -3.88 18.85 -10.68
C VAL A 158 -3.66 18.55 -12.16
N ALA A 159 -4.48 19.08 -13.06
CA ALA A 159 -4.30 18.86 -14.49
C ALA A 159 -3.04 19.55 -15.03
N ASP A 160 -2.78 20.77 -14.56
CA ASP A 160 -1.61 21.56 -14.92
C ASP A 160 -0.32 20.89 -14.37
N GLN A 161 -0.30 20.53 -13.08
CA GLN A 161 0.82 19.78 -12.46
C GLN A 161 1.10 18.44 -13.15
N LEU A 162 0.08 17.66 -13.52
CA LEU A 162 0.28 16.37 -14.20
C LEU A 162 0.89 16.52 -15.59
N ALA A 163 0.52 17.58 -16.33
CA ALA A 163 1.11 17.89 -17.63
C ALA A 163 2.56 18.37 -17.47
N GLU A 164 2.82 19.32 -16.56
CA GLU A 164 4.15 19.83 -16.26
C GLU A 164 5.12 18.73 -15.82
N CYS A 165 4.72 17.85 -14.88
CA CYS A 165 5.55 16.76 -14.39
C CYS A 165 5.95 15.78 -15.51
N LEU A 166 5.01 15.34 -16.34
CA LEU A 166 5.31 14.38 -17.40
C LEU A 166 6.18 14.99 -18.52
N ILE A 167 5.91 16.24 -18.91
CA ILE A 167 6.64 16.88 -20.00
C ILE A 167 8.05 17.27 -19.54
N SER A 168 8.21 17.76 -18.31
CA SER A 168 9.53 18.11 -17.75
C SER A 168 10.42 16.88 -17.56
N ALA A 169 9.87 15.77 -17.07
CA ALA A 169 10.61 14.50 -16.93
C ALA A 169 11.05 13.88 -18.28
N GLY A 170 10.46 14.32 -19.40
CA GLY A 170 10.95 14.02 -20.75
C GLY A 170 12.09 14.93 -21.20
N GLN A 171 12.03 16.23 -20.87
CA GLN A 171 13.09 17.21 -21.15
C GLN A 171 14.41 16.82 -20.47
N GLU A 172 14.37 16.34 -19.21
CA GLU A 172 15.55 15.83 -18.48
C GLU A 172 16.23 14.61 -19.14
N ARG A 173 15.61 14.00 -20.15
CA ARG A 173 16.10 12.83 -20.89
C ARG A 173 16.32 13.13 -22.38
N ASP A 174 16.48 14.41 -22.74
CA ASP A 174 16.60 14.93 -24.11
C ASP A 174 15.46 14.49 -25.06
N ALA A 175 14.28 14.16 -24.51
CA ALA A 175 13.15 13.61 -25.25
C ALA A 175 11.83 14.25 -24.82
N ARG A 176 11.51 15.44 -25.38
CA ARG A 176 10.16 16.03 -25.27
C ARG A 176 9.13 15.04 -25.85
N PRO A 177 8.01 14.76 -25.16
CA PRO A 177 6.92 13.99 -25.74
C PRO A 177 6.35 14.65 -27.00
N GLU A 178 6.13 13.86 -28.06
CA GLU A 178 5.47 14.32 -29.29
C GLU A 178 3.94 14.31 -29.15
N ALA A 179 3.42 13.44 -28.30
CA ALA A 179 2.02 13.39 -27.93
C ALA A 179 1.83 12.73 -26.55
N ILE A 180 0.65 12.90 -25.98
CA ILE A 180 0.22 12.25 -24.72
C ILE A 180 -1.07 11.43 -24.95
N LEU A 181 -1.18 10.30 -24.26
CA LEU A 181 -2.45 9.62 -24.02
C LEU A 181 -2.94 9.94 -22.60
N VAL A 182 -4.24 10.21 -22.46
CA VAL A 182 -4.90 10.39 -21.16
C VAL A 182 -5.86 9.24 -20.91
N TYR A 183 -5.80 8.66 -19.72
CA TYR A 183 -6.77 7.67 -19.23
C TYR A 183 -7.40 8.17 -17.93
N LEU A 184 -8.71 8.00 -17.82
CA LEU A 184 -9.54 8.34 -16.67
C LEU A 184 -10.29 7.08 -16.27
N CYS A 185 -9.79 6.41 -15.24
CA CYS A 185 -10.26 5.10 -14.80
C CYS A 185 -11.04 5.26 -13.50
N GLN A 186 -12.33 4.96 -13.51
CA GLN A 186 -13.19 5.05 -12.33
C GLN A 186 -14.40 4.15 -12.50
N GLU A 187 -14.67 3.30 -11.51
CA GLU A 187 -15.88 2.49 -11.48
C GLU A 187 -17.07 3.30 -10.93
N PRO A 188 -18.31 3.04 -11.40
CA PRO A 188 -19.47 3.81 -10.98
C PRO A 188 -19.83 3.60 -9.51
N ALA A 189 -20.43 4.62 -8.89
CA ALA A 189 -21.08 4.48 -7.59
C ALA A 189 -22.34 3.58 -7.67
N GLU A 190 -22.89 3.20 -6.50
CA GLU A 190 -24.12 2.41 -6.45
C GLU A 190 -25.30 3.19 -7.08
N GLY A 191 -25.88 2.63 -8.15
CA GLY A 191 -26.93 3.27 -8.95
C GLY A 191 -26.44 4.21 -10.06
N GLU A 192 -25.14 4.40 -10.22
CA GLU A 192 -24.52 5.17 -11.31
C GLU A 192 -24.20 4.28 -12.52
N SER A 193 -24.20 4.82 -13.75
CA SER A 193 -23.68 4.13 -14.93
C SER A 193 -22.30 4.64 -15.34
N GLY A 194 -21.51 3.83 -16.04
CA GLY A 194 -20.20 4.27 -16.55
C GLY A 194 -20.26 5.47 -17.51
N LYS A 195 -21.42 5.73 -18.13
CA LYS A 195 -21.68 6.96 -18.89
C LYS A 195 -21.78 8.18 -17.98
N ASP A 196 -22.41 8.06 -16.82
CA ASP A 196 -22.52 9.17 -15.86
C ASP A 196 -21.13 9.49 -15.28
N VAL A 197 -20.30 8.47 -15.04
CA VAL A 197 -18.87 8.63 -14.71
C VAL A 197 -18.13 9.39 -15.82
N LYS A 198 -18.33 9.02 -17.10
CA LYS A 198 -17.76 9.74 -18.25
C LYS A 198 -18.21 11.21 -18.29
N ASP A 199 -19.48 11.47 -18.06
CA ASP A 199 -20.01 12.84 -18.09
C ASP A 199 -19.56 13.66 -16.86
N ARG A 200 -19.37 13.03 -15.69
CA ARG A 200 -18.74 13.60 -14.49
C ARG A 200 -17.27 13.97 -14.71
N LEU A 201 -16.48 13.09 -15.33
CA LEU A 201 -15.04 13.27 -15.54
C LEU A 201 -14.69 14.12 -16.79
N ARG A 202 -15.68 14.42 -17.64
CA ARG A 202 -15.54 15.28 -18.84
C ARG A 202 -14.81 16.62 -18.59
N PRO A 203 -15.03 17.37 -17.48
CA PRO A 203 -14.30 18.61 -17.22
C PRO A 203 -12.81 18.36 -16.94
N LEU A 204 -12.46 17.32 -16.19
CA LEU A 204 -11.07 16.93 -15.93
C LEU A 204 -10.37 16.47 -17.21
N ALA A 205 -11.05 15.67 -18.04
CA ALA A 205 -10.56 15.28 -19.37
C ALA A 205 -10.24 16.49 -20.24
N GLN A 206 -11.11 17.52 -20.23
CA GLN A 206 -10.87 18.74 -20.98
C GLN A 206 -9.72 19.57 -20.39
N ARG A 207 -9.60 19.67 -19.05
CA ARG A 207 -8.50 20.38 -18.38
C ARG A 207 -7.14 19.77 -18.72
N LEU A 208 -6.99 18.45 -18.62
CA LEU A 208 -5.76 17.73 -18.97
C LEU A 208 -5.35 17.97 -20.43
N ARG A 209 -6.31 17.99 -21.36
CA ARG A 209 -6.06 18.30 -22.77
C ARG A 209 -5.62 19.75 -22.99
N THR A 210 -6.21 20.71 -22.28
CA THR A 210 -5.78 22.12 -22.36
C THR A 210 -4.42 22.37 -21.70
N ALA A 211 -4.11 21.67 -20.60
CA ALA A 211 -2.82 21.77 -19.90
C ALA A 211 -1.66 21.27 -20.78
N CYS A 212 -1.79 20.05 -21.33
CA CYS A 212 -0.80 19.50 -22.26
C CYS A 212 -0.65 20.38 -23.52
N GLY A 213 -1.77 20.87 -24.06
CA GLY A 213 -1.78 21.75 -25.23
C GLY A 213 -1.18 23.14 -24.99
N ALA A 214 -1.26 23.68 -23.77
CA ALA A 214 -0.58 24.91 -23.37
C ALA A 214 0.95 24.74 -23.24
N LEU A 215 1.42 23.49 -23.16
CA LEU A 215 2.82 23.08 -23.16
C LEU A 215 3.23 22.47 -24.51
N ASP A 216 2.55 22.86 -25.60
CA ASP A 216 2.62 22.39 -27.01
C ASP A 216 2.60 20.86 -27.24
N VAL A 217 2.20 20.03 -26.27
CA VAL A 217 2.13 18.57 -26.44
C VAL A 217 0.68 18.14 -26.68
N PRO A 218 0.31 17.69 -27.90
CA PRO A 218 -1.05 17.29 -28.20
C PRO A 218 -1.45 16.01 -27.45
N VAL A 219 -2.64 16.01 -26.87
CA VAL A 219 -3.27 14.76 -26.41
C VAL A 219 -3.90 14.06 -27.62
N LEU A 220 -3.32 12.95 -28.03
CA LEU A 220 -3.75 12.15 -29.19
C LEU A 220 -5.10 11.48 -28.93
N GLU A 221 -5.26 10.90 -27.74
CA GLU A 221 -6.50 10.25 -27.30
C GLU A 221 -6.67 10.43 -25.78
N ALA A 222 -7.92 10.61 -25.35
CA ALA A 222 -8.33 10.75 -23.96
C ALA A 222 -9.51 9.81 -23.69
N LEU A 223 -9.28 8.75 -22.90
CA LEU A 223 -10.25 7.69 -22.65
C LEU A 223 -10.84 7.76 -21.24
N CYS A 224 -12.14 7.54 -21.12
CA CYS A 224 -12.77 7.11 -19.88
C CYS A 224 -12.87 5.58 -19.89
N LEU A 225 -12.42 4.90 -18.82
CA LEU A 225 -12.63 3.47 -18.58
C LEU A 225 -13.52 3.32 -17.34
N SER A 226 -14.66 2.64 -17.48
CA SER A 226 -15.66 2.48 -16.40
C SER A 226 -16.63 1.34 -16.72
N ASN A 227 -16.97 0.52 -15.72
CA ASN A 227 -17.96 -0.56 -15.82
C ASN A 227 -17.67 -1.54 -16.98
N GLY A 228 -16.39 -1.86 -17.21
CA GLY A 228 -15.95 -2.72 -18.32
C GLY A 228 -16.17 -2.13 -19.72
N HIS A 229 -16.46 -0.83 -19.84
CA HIS A 229 -16.65 -0.12 -21.10
C HIS A 229 -15.64 1.03 -21.22
N PHE A 230 -15.37 1.46 -22.46
CA PHE A 230 -14.56 2.64 -22.74
C PHE A 230 -15.31 3.67 -23.61
N TRP A 231 -14.91 4.92 -23.46
CA TRP A 231 -15.33 6.02 -24.32
C TRP A 231 -14.15 6.95 -24.61
N SER A 232 -14.04 7.45 -25.84
CA SER A 232 -13.18 8.60 -26.15
C SER A 232 -13.86 9.93 -25.76
N TYR A 233 -13.03 10.91 -25.39
CA TYR A 233 -13.35 12.34 -25.36
C TYR A 233 -12.80 13.10 -26.59
N CYS A 234 -11.91 12.49 -27.38
CA CYS A 234 -11.38 13.07 -28.62
C CYS A 234 -12.28 12.78 -29.84
N CYS A 235 -12.94 11.63 -29.89
CA CYS A 235 -13.75 11.21 -31.04
C CYS A 235 -15.19 11.75 -30.98
N PRO A 236 -15.66 12.52 -31.98
CA PRO A 236 -17.04 13.01 -32.05
C PRO A 236 -18.01 12.07 -32.78
N ASP A 237 -17.53 10.98 -33.39
CA ASP A 237 -18.39 10.06 -34.16
C ASP A 237 -19.12 9.07 -33.24
N PHE A 238 -20.45 9.20 -33.20
CA PHE A 238 -21.36 8.33 -32.46
C PHE A 238 -21.31 6.86 -32.88
N ARG A 239 -20.77 6.54 -34.07
CA ARG A 239 -20.58 5.15 -34.53
C ARG A 239 -19.29 4.53 -33.99
N CYS A 240 -18.26 5.35 -33.77
CA CYS A 240 -17.00 4.94 -33.16
C CYS A 240 -17.07 4.95 -31.62
N CYS A 241 -17.83 5.89 -31.06
CA CYS A 241 -18.03 6.08 -29.62
C CYS A 241 -19.53 6.24 -29.31
N PRO A 242 -20.28 5.13 -29.19
CA PRO A 242 -21.69 5.16 -28.79
C PRO A 242 -21.87 5.75 -27.39
N ALA A 243 -23.06 6.28 -27.11
CA ALA A 243 -23.37 6.93 -25.83
C ALA A 243 -23.25 5.96 -24.63
N GLU A 244 -23.64 4.69 -24.82
CA GLU A 244 -23.57 3.62 -23.82
C GLU A 244 -22.14 3.11 -23.59
N GLY A 245 -21.18 3.49 -24.44
CA GLY A 245 -19.79 3.05 -24.40
C GLY A 245 -19.53 1.82 -25.26
N THR A 246 -18.26 1.61 -25.60
CA THR A 246 -17.82 0.42 -26.30
C THR A 246 -17.35 -0.61 -25.26
N PRO A 247 -17.86 -1.84 -25.24
CA PRO A 247 -17.41 -2.85 -24.27
C PRO A 247 -15.94 -3.17 -24.49
N MET A 248 -15.20 -3.32 -23.39
CA MET A 248 -13.80 -3.75 -23.43
C MET A 248 -13.70 -5.23 -23.78
N VAL A 249 -12.54 -5.62 -24.33
CA VAL A 249 -12.21 -7.01 -24.63
C VAL A 249 -12.11 -7.80 -23.31
N MET A 250 -12.48 -9.08 -23.32
CA MET A 250 -12.36 -9.94 -22.14
C MET A 250 -10.89 -9.99 -21.67
N PRO A 251 -10.58 -9.62 -20.40
CA PRO A 251 -9.21 -9.58 -19.91
C PRO A 251 -8.47 -10.90 -20.15
N GLY A 252 -7.24 -10.81 -20.69
CA GLY A 252 -6.44 -11.98 -21.05
C GLY A 252 -6.59 -12.47 -22.49
N THR A 253 -7.53 -11.94 -23.29
CA THR A 253 -7.81 -12.46 -24.66
C THR A 253 -7.23 -11.62 -25.82
N SER A 254 -6.56 -10.51 -25.53
CA SER A 254 -6.03 -9.59 -26.53
C SER A 254 -4.60 -9.91 -27.00
N VAL A 255 -4.14 -9.22 -28.04
CA VAL A 255 -2.74 -9.27 -28.52
C VAL A 255 -1.77 -8.76 -27.45
N MET A 256 -2.14 -7.71 -26.70
CA MET A 256 -1.31 -7.21 -25.61
C MET A 256 -1.26 -8.21 -24.45
N ALA A 257 -2.38 -8.86 -24.12
CA ALA A 257 -2.41 -9.92 -23.12
C ALA A 257 -1.51 -11.11 -23.47
N ALA A 258 -1.55 -11.55 -24.73
CA ALA A 258 -0.69 -12.64 -25.22
C ALA A 258 0.80 -12.27 -25.18
N ALA A 259 1.15 -11.05 -25.60
CA ALA A 259 2.53 -10.55 -25.53
C ALA A 259 3.01 -10.36 -24.08
N ALA A 260 2.14 -9.88 -23.18
CA ALA A 260 2.43 -9.74 -21.77
C ALA A 260 2.69 -11.10 -21.11
N ALA A 261 1.86 -12.11 -21.40
CA ALA A 261 2.05 -13.48 -20.92
C ALA A 261 3.36 -14.09 -21.46
N TYR A 262 3.71 -13.86 -22.73
CA TYR A 262 4.99 -14.28 -23.30
C TYR A 262 6.19 -13.59 -22.63
N ALA A 263 6.06 -12.31 -22.28
CA ALA A 263 7.06 -11.55 -21.53
C ALA A 263 7.07 -11.84 -20.01
N GLY A 264 6.28 -12.81 -19.52
CA GLY A 264 6.17 -13.14 -18.09
C GLY A 264 5.48 -12.08 -17.22
N MET A 265 4.90 -11.03 -17.82
CA MET A 265 4.21 -9.96 -17.09
C MET A 265 2.88 -10.46 -16.54
N GLN A 266 2.68 -10.29 -15.23
CA GLN A 266 1.48 -10.72 -14.52
C GLN A 266 0.76 -9.51 -13.92
N VAL A 267 -0.47 -9.24 -14.36
CA VAL A 267 -1.33 -8.18 -13.80
C VAL A 267 -1.81 -8.60 -12.40
N ARG A 268 -1.70 -7.70 -11.40
CA ARG A 268 -1.93 -8.03 -9.97
C ARG A 268 -3.39 -8.02 -9.52
N GLY A 269 -4.30 -7.54 -10.36
CA GLY A 269 -5.69 -7.22 -10.02
C GLY A 269 -5.93 -5.71 -10.07
N SER A 270 -6.94 -5.26 -9.32
CA SER A 270 -7.30 -3.85 -9.13
C SER A 270 -6.34 -3.12 -8.17
N LEU A 271 -6.16 -1.81 -8.33
CA LEU A 271 -5.43 -0.96 -7.38
C LEU A 271 -6.08 -1.04 -5.98
N LYS A 272 -7.41 -0.88 -5.93
CA LYS A 272 -8.20 -0.99 -4.70
C LYS A 272 -8.05 -2.37 -4.07
N GLU A 273 -8.02 -3.44 -4.88
CA GLU A 273 -7.75 -4.79 -4.37
C GLU A 273 -6.36 -4.90 -3.73
N MET A 274 -5.32 -4.31 -4.33
CA MET A 274 -3.94 -4.33 -3.82
C MET A 274 -3.81 -3.54 -2.51
N GLU A 275 -4.37 -2.33 -2.45
CA GLU A 275 -4.40 -1.49 -1.25
C GLU A 275 -5.20 -2.14 -0.12
N ALA A 276 -6.34 -2.77 -0.42
CA ALA A 276 -7.16 -3.47 0.57
C ALA A 276 -6.45 -4.66 1.26
N ARG A 277 -5.35 -5.19 0.69
CA ARG A 277 -4.51 -6.21 1.35
C ARG A 277 -3.63 -5.65 2.47
N LEU A 278 -3.45 -4.33 2.49
CA LEU A 278 -2.55 -3.57 3.36
C LEU A 278 -3.31 -2.77 4.42
N MET A 279 -4.53 -2.31 4.11
CA MET A 279 -5.32 -1.46 4.99
C MET A 279 -5.72 -2.15 6.32
N PRO A 280 -5.77 -1.41 7.44
CA PRO A 280 -6.21 -1.95 8.73
C PRO A 280 -7.59 -2.61 8.68
N ARG A 281 -7.76 -3.72 9.41
CA ARG A 281 -9.07 -4.33 9.65
C ARG A 281 -9.99 -3.32 10.37
N THR A 282 -11.29 -3.41 10.11
CA THR A 282 -12.31 -2.53 10.71
C THR A 282 -13.26 -3.28 11.65
N GLY A 283 -14.04 -2.53 12.43
CA GLY A 283 -15.08 -3.07 13.32
C GLY A 283 -14.51 -3.81 14.54
N ARG A 284 -15.25 -4.80 15.06
CA ARG A 284 -14.99 -5.43 16.36
C ARG A 284 -13.56 -5.97 16.51
N ARG A 285 -13.03 -6.68 15.50
CA ARG A 285 -11.66 -7.25 15.54
C ARG A 285 -10.57 -6.19 15.65
N ALA A 286 -10.81 -4.99 15.10
CA ALA A 286 -9.90 -3.86 15.20
C ALA A 286 -9.81 -3.36 16.65
N ALA A 287 -10.97 -3.14 17.28
CA ALA A 287 -11.08 -2.70 18.68
C ALA A 287 -10.80 -3.82 19.73
N GLU A 288 -10.56 -5.04 19.27
CA GLU A 288 -10.00 -6.13 20.08
C GLU A 288 -8.46 -6.11 19.98
N GLN A 289 -7.91 -6.02 18.78
CA GLN A 289 -6.46 -5.88 18.53
C GLN A 289 -5.86 -4.61 19.16
N GLU A 290 -6.56 -3.47 19.12
CA GLU A 290 -6.13 -2.19 19.71
C GLU A 290 -5.87 -2.32 21.22
N LYS A 291 -6.74 -3.01 21.95
CA LYS A 291 -6.57 -3.26 23.40
C LYS A 291 -5.41 -4.21 23.71
N VAL A 292 -5.09 -5.10 22.78
CA VAL A 292 -3.92 -5.99 22.92
C VAL A 292 -2.63 -5.22 22.62
N LEU A 293 -2.66 -4.25 21.70
CA LEU A 293 -1.57 -3.31 21.47
C LEU A 293 -1.34 -2.40 22.69
N ASP A 294 -2.39 -1.87 23.32
CA ASP A 294 -2.28 -1.13 24.59
C ASP A 294 -1.61 -1.94 25.70
N ALA A 295 -2.06 -3.19 25.89
CA ALA A 295 -1.52 -4.08 26.91
C ALA A 295 -0.06 -4.47 26.63
N ALA A 296 0.28 -4.75 25.36
CA ALA A 296 1.65 -5.07 24.95
C ALA A 296 2.57 -3.84 25.04
N ALA A 297 2.11 -2.64 24.68
CA ALA A 297 2.88 -1.40 24.81
C ALA A 297 3.20 -1.10 26.28
N GLY A 298 2.21 -1.26 27.17
CA GLY A 298 2.41 -1.16 28.61
C GLY A 298 3.40 -2.16 29.22
N ALA A 299 3.65 -3.29 28.55
CA ALA A 299 4.59 -4.32 28.99
C ALA A 299 5.98 -4.24 28.31
N LEU A 300 6.05 -3.85 27.04
CA LEU A 300 7.27 -3.80 26.24
C LEU A 300 8.03 -2.47 26.39
N VAL A 301 7.33 -1.33 26.37
CA VAL A 301 8.00 -0.01 26.41
C VAL A 301 8.85 0.17 27.68
N PRO A 302 8.40 -0.20 28.90
CA PRO A 302 9.26 -0.17 30.09
C PRO A 302 10.51 -1.03 29.94
N ARG A 303 10.38 -2.24 29.40
CA ARG A 303 11.49 -3.19 29.18
C ARG A 303 12.48 -2.75 28.10
N MET A 304 12.05 -1.92 27.14
CA MET A 304 12.95 -1.28 26.17
C MET A 304 13.76 -0.13 26.79
N LEU A 305 13.25 0.49 27.86
CA LEU A 305 13.94 1.55 28.61
C LEU A 305 14.85 1.01 29.72
N GLU A 306 14.73 -0.28 30.07
CA GLU A 306 15.64 -0.97 30.99
C GLU A 306 17.05 -1.13 30.37
N ARG A 307 18.07 -1.07 31.24
CA ARG A 307 19.47 -1.30 30.84
C ARG A 307 19.60 -2.71 30.25
N ASP A 308 20.16 -2.78 29.04
CA ASP A 308 20.31 -3.99 28.22
C ASP A 308 18.98 -4.67 27.79
N GLY A 309 17.83 -4.24 28.33
CA GLY A 309 16.49 -4.74 27.99
C GLY A 309 16.11 -4.55 26.53
N ALA A 310 16.49 -3.43 25.92
CA ALA A 310 16.37 -3.22 24.47
C ALA A 310 17.10 -4.27 23.61
N ALA A 311 18.19 -4.89 24.10
CA ALA A 311 18.84 -5.99 23.39
C ALA A 311 18.05 -7.31 23.52
N ALA A 312 17.45 -7.55 24.69
CA ALA A 312 16.58 -8.71 24.92
C ALA A 312 15.27 -8.64 24.12
N VAL A 313 14.63 -7.46 24.05
CA VAL A 313 13.41 -7.24 23.26
C VAL A 313 13.70 -7.45 21.76
N ARG A 314 14.73 -6.80 21.19
CA ARG A 314 15.12 -6.97 19.78
C ARG A 314 15.31 -8.45 19.40
N ARG A 315 16.02 -9.22 20.24
CA ARG A 315 16.20 -10.66 20.02
C ARG A 315 14.86 -11.40 20.05
N SER A 316 14.05 -11.20 21.09
CA SER A 316 12.74 -11.85 21.23
C SER A 316 11.78 -11.53 20.07
N THR A 317 11.82 -10.31 19.51
CA THR A 317 11.01 -9.92 18.34
C THR A 317 11.51 -10.60 17.07
N LEU A 318 12.83 -10.68 16.86
CA LEU A 318 13.40 -11.38 15.69
C LEU A 318 13.19 -12.90 15.76
N ASP A 319 13.34 -13.51 16.93
CA ASP A 319 13.05 -14.93 17.16
C ASP A 319 11.57 -15.24 16.87
N LEU A 320 10.65 -14.40 17.35
CA LEU A 320 9.21 -14.52 17.09
C LEU A 320 8.88 -14.32 15.60
N ALA A 321 9.49 -13.34 14.93
CA ALA A 321 9.27 -13.10 13.51
C ALA A 321 9.80 -14.26 12.65
N GLY A 322 10.97 -14.82 12.98
CA GLY A 322 11.51 -16.02 12.35
C GLY A 322 10.60 -17.24 12.55
N ALA A 323 10.03 -17.41 13.74
CA ALA A 323 9.04 -18.45 14.02
C ALA A 323 7.73 -18.24 13.22
N MET A 324 7.27 -17.00 13.05
CA MET A 324 6.12 -16.69 12.19
C MET A 324 6.43 -16.99 10.71
N ILE A 325 7.58 -16.56 10.20
CA ILE A 325 8.04 -16.85 8.83
C ILE A 325 8.10 -18.36 8.58
N HIS A 326 8.53 -19.15 9.57
CA HIS A 326 8.49 -20.61 9.49
C HIS A 326 7.06 -21.17 9.48
N ARG A 327 6.17 -20.70 10.38
CA ARG A 327 4.74 -21.08 10.43
C ARG A 327 4.03 -20.78 9.09
N PHE A 328 4.26 -19.59 8.54
CA PHE A 328 3.73 -19.15 7.25
C PHE A 328 4.35 -19.92 6.06
N ARG A 329 5.57 -20.45 6.16
CA ARG A 329 6.11 -21.34 5.12
C ARG A 329 5.42 -22.71 5.11
N GLN A 330 5.00 -23.22 6.27
CA GLN A 330 4.32 -24.51 6.38
C GLN A 330 2.89 -24.46 5.84
N ASP A 331 2.12 -23.42 6.17
CA ASP A 331 0.77 -23.23 5.64
C ASP A 331 0.78 -22.27 4.43
N THR A 332 0.55 -22.80 3.24
CA THR A 332 0.46 -22.04 1.99
C THR A 332 -1.01 -21.93 1.54
N PRO A 333 -1.68 -20.78 1.75
CA PRO A 333 -3.11 -20.65 1.51
C PRO A 333 -3.44 -20.55 0.02
N SER A 334 -4.59 -21.11 -0.34
CA SER A 334 -5.12 -21.14 -1.70
C SER A 334 -6.36 -20.23 -1.86
N GLY A 335 -6.98 -20.22 -3.05
CA GLY A 335 -8.14 -19.37 -3.34
C GLY A 335 -7.78 -17.92 -3.68
N SER A 336 -8.73 -17.00 -3.48
CA SER A 336 -8.61 -15.57 -3.82
C SER A 336 -7.69 -14.80 -2.85
N ASN A 337 -7.26 -13.60 -3.22
CA ASN A 337 -6.41 -12.73 -2.37
C ASN A 337 -7.02 -12.57 -0.96
N ARG A 338 -8.31 -12.21 -0.88
CA ARG A 338 -9.04 -12.05 0.39
C ARG A 338 -9.12 -13.35 1.22
N ALA A 339 -9.19 -14.52 0.58
CA ALA A 339 -9.17 -15.80 1.30
C ALA A 339 -7.77 -16.08 1.88
N ARG A 340 -6.71 -15.85 1.10
CA ARG A 340 -5.32 -16.00 1.56
C ARG A 340 -4.99 -15.04 2.70
N ASP A 341 -5.37 -13.78 2.56
CA ASP A 341 -5.20 -12.78 3.61
C ASP A 341 -5.98 -13.15 4.89
N ALA A 342 -7.16 -13.78 4.77
CA ALA A 342 -7.93 -14.27 5.92
C ALA A 342 -7.30 -15.52 6.60
N CYS A 343 -6.62 -16.39 5.85
CA CYS A 343 -5.81 -17.48 6.40
C CYS A 343 -4.56 -16.94 7.11
N ASP A 344 -3.80 -16.06 6.46
CA ASP A 344 -2.64 -15.37 7.04
C ASP A 344 -3.01 -14.62 8.32
N ASP A 345 -4.17 -13.96 8.32
CA ASP A 345 -4.73 -13.25 9.47
C ASP A 345 -5.06 -14.15 10.66
N ALA A 346 -5.26 -15.46 10.44
CA ALA A 346 -5.58 -16.47 11.45
C ALA A 346 -4.37 -17.28 11.92
N LEU A 347 -3.28 -17.31 11.16
CA LEU A 347 -2.01 -17.98 11.53
C LEU A 347 -1.23 -17.25 12.63
N ILE A 348 -1.58 -15.99 12.91
CA ILE A 348 -0.94 -15.14 13.92
C ILE A 348 -1.99 -14.65 14.93
N THR A 349 -1.69 -14.81 16.23
CA THR A 349 -2.55 -14.31 17.31
C THR A 349 -2.43 -12.80 17.49
N ASP A 350 -3.43 -12.19 18.12
CA ASP A 350 -3.48 -10.74 18.35
C ASP A 350 -2.32 -10.26 19.26
N ALA A 351 -1.82 -11.13 20.15
CA ALA A 351 -0.68 -10.87 21.03
C ALA A 351 0.66 -11.01 20.30
N GLU A 352 0.88 -12.11 19.57
CA GLU A 352 2.09 -12.26 18.71
C GLU A 352 2.21 -11.08 17.73
N ALA A 353 1.10 -10.61 17.17
CA ALA A 353 1.08 -9.46 16.30
C ALA A 353 1.42 -8.15 17.02
N ALA A 354 0.90 -7.93 18.23
CA ALA A 354 1.20 -6.73 19.01
C ALA A 354 2.69 -6.65 19.39
N ASP A 355 3.27 -7.76 19.86
CA ASP A 355 4.69 -7.85 20.20
C ASP A 355 5.60 -7.59 18.97
N LEU A 356 5.19 -8.06 17.78
CA LEU A 356 5.90 -7.79 16.53
C LEU A 356 5.73 -6.34 16.05
N ILE A 357 4.51 -5.80 16.06
CA ILE A 357 4.22 -4.41 15.63
C ILE A 357 5.01 -3.41 16.48
N LEU A 358 5.07 -3.61 17.80
CA LEU A 358 5.79 -2.74 18.72
C LEU A 358 7.32 -2.93 18.61
N GLY A 359 7.79 -4.19 18.56
CA GLY A 359 9.22 -4.48 18.44
C GLY A 359 9.85 -4.02 17.11
N LEU A 360 9.07 -3.95 16.03
CA LEU A 360 9.47 -3.41 14.73
C LEU A 360 9.61 -1.87 14.69
N GLN A 361 9.20 -1.15 15.74
CA GLN A 361 9.46 0.29 15.84
C GLN A 361 10.92 0.59 16.24
N ASP A 362 11.63 -0.38 16.83
CA ASP A 362 13.09 -0.29 16.94
C ASP A 362 13.74 -0.44 15.57
N ARG A 363 14.58 0.54 15.21
CA ARG A 363 15.23 0.62 13.89
C ARG A 363 16.15 -0.57 13.65
N VAL A 364 16.80 -1.11 14.69
CA VAL A 364 17.72 -2.26 14.56
C VAL A 364 16.95 -3.58 14.43
N THR A 365 15.80 -3.75 15.07
CA THR A 365 14.87 -4.86 14.75
C THR A 365 14.45 -4.78 13.29
N ARG A 366 13.95 -3.61 12.85
CA ARG A 366 13.43 -3.40 11.49
C ARG A 366 14.49 -3.66 10.42
N ASP A 367 15.70 -3.15 10.62
CA ASP A 367 16.79 -3.28 9.65
C ASP A 367 17.37 -4.71 9.60
N ARG A 368 16.97 -5.59 10.53
CA ARG A 368 17.25 -7.05 10.55
C ARG A 368 16.06 -7.86 10.04
N ALA A 369 14.83 -7.40 10.28
CA ALA A 369 13.64 -7.91 9.59
C ALA A 369 13.68 -7.66 8.06
N ALA A 370 14.37 -6.59 7.63
CA ALA A 370 14.63 -6.28 6.22
C ALA A 370 15.52 -7.30 5.49
N GLU A 371 16.16 -8.23 6.20
CA GLU A 371 16.97 -9.32 5.63
C GLU A 371 16.13 -10.40 4.95
N TRP A 372 14.86 -10.51 5.31
CA TRP A 372 13.97 -11.57 4.81
C TRP A 372 13.31 -11.18 3.48
N MET A 373 14.07 -10.55 2.60
CA MET A 373 13.61 -9.98 1.32
C MET A 373 13.81 -10.88 0.09
N ASP A 374 14.58 -11.96 0.23
CA ASP A 374 15.09 -12.75 -0.89
C ASP A 374 14.88 -14.27 -0.66
N GLY A 375 15.03 -15.07 -1.72
CA GLY A 375 14.95 -16.53 -1.68
C GLY A 375 13.67 -17.08 -1.03
N SER A 376 13.80 -18.20 -0.31
CA SER A 376 12.65 -18.93 0.26
C SER A 376 12.02 -18.27 1.51
N VAL A 377 12.59 -17.17 2.04
CA VAL A 377 11.99 -16.40 3.14
C VAL A 377 11.09 -15.27 2.66
N ALA A 378 11.33 -14.73 1.45
CA ALA A 378 10.62 -13.56 0.92
C ALA A 378 9.09 -13.70 0.92
N ALA A 379 8.53 -14.74 0.30
CA ALA A 379 7.08 -14.88 0.18
C ALA A 379 6.35 -15.08 1.54
N PRO A 380 6.85 -15.91 2.49
CA PRO A 380 6.33 -15.94 3.85
C PRO A 380 6.51 -14.63 4.63
N ALA A 381 7.65 -13.93 4.50
CA ALA A 381 7.88 -12.65 5.15
C ALA A 381 6.92 -11.56 4.66
N LEU A 382 6.71 -11.46 3.34
CA LEU A 382 5.73 -10.55 2.75
C LEU A 382 4.29 -10.80 3.25
N ARG A 383 3.92 -12.07 3.46
CA ARG A 383 2.61 -12.43 4.05
C ARG A 383 2.52 -11.99 5.52
N LEU A 384 3.57 -12.20 6.31
CA LEU A 384 3.65 -11.69 7.68
C LEU A 384 3.55 -10.16 7.74
N TRP A 385 4.31 -9.43 6.93
CA TRP A 385 4.29 -7.96 6.88
C TRP A 385 2.92 -7.41 6.50
N ARG A 386 2.23 -8.03 5.53
CA ARG A 386 0.84 -7.69 5.20
C ARG A 386 -0.12 -7.97 6.36
N ALA A 387 0.01 -9.11 7.04
CA ALA A 387 -0.82 -9.44 8.20
C ALA A 387 -0.59 -8.52 9.41
N LEU A 388 0.65 -8.04 9.64
CA LEU A 388 0.95 -7.04 10.67
C LEU A 388 0.39 -5.66 10.31
N ALA A 389 0.59 -5.19 9.07
CA ALA A 389 0.02 -3.91 8.61
C ALA A 389 -1.51 -3.85 8.78
N ARG A 390 -2.22 -4.92 8.39
CA ARG A 390 -3.68 -5.05 8.60
C ARG A 390 -4.10 -5.05 10.07
N ARG A 391 -3.20 -5.33 11.01
CA ARG A 391 -3.45 -5.36 12.47
C ARG A 391 -3.09 -4.05 13.18
N CYS A 392 -2.42 -3.10 12.51
CA CYS A 392 -2.16 -1.77 13.04
C CYS A 392 -3.44 -0.91 12.97
N ALA A 393 -4.31 -1.07 13.97
CA ALA A 393 -5.65 -0.46 14.00
C ALA A 393 -5.78 0.66 15.04
N GLY A 394 -6.76 1.54 14.81
CA GLY A 394 -7.13 2.61 15.74
C GLY A 394 -5.96 3.56 16.03
N GLY A 395 -5.68 3.83 17.30
CA GLY A 395 -4.55 4.66 17.73
C GLY A 395 -3.16 4.19 17.28
N TYR A 396 -3.03 2.95 16.80
CA TYR A 396 -1.77 2.37 16.33
C TYR A 396 -1.62 2.37 14.80
N ALA A 397 -2.45 3.11 14.05
CA ALA A 397 -2.37 3.16 12.58
C ALA A 397 -0.97 3.55 12.06
N GLU A 398 -0.32 4.54 12.67
CA GLU A 398 1.06 4.97 12.32
C GLU A 398 2.10 3.84 12.48
N HIS A 399 1.86 2.87 13.38
CA HIS A 399 2.78 1.74 13.57
C HIS A 399 2.81 0.80 12.35
N ALA A 400 1.85 0.92 11.42
CA ALA A 400 1.85 0.21 10.14
C ALA A 400 3.01 0.61 9.22
N VAL A 401 3.58 1.81 9.39
CA VAL A 401 4.62 2.34 8.50
C VAL A 401 5.82 1.40 8.40
N ALA A 402 6.26 0.80 9.50
CA ALA A 402 7.36 -0.17 9.52
C ALA A 402 7.04 -1.46 8.71
N PRO A 403 5.97 -2.25 9.00
CA PRO A 403 5.62 -3.42 8.21
C PRO A 403 5.19 -3.10 6.77
N LEU A 404 4.59 -1.94 6.48
CA LEU A 404 4.31 -1.51 5.10
C LEU A 404 5.61 -1.24 4.31
N THR A 405 6.59 -0.57 4.93
CA THR A 405 7.90 -0.35 4.31
C THR A 405 8.63 -1.68 4.06
N LEU A 406 8.58 -2.62 5.02
CA LEU A 406 9.12 -3.96 4.84
C LEU A 406 8.40 -4.75 3.75
N ALA A 407 7.05 -4.70 3.68
CA ALA A 407 6.30 -5.31 2.59
C ALA A 407 6.70 -4.74 1.21
N GLY A 408 6.89 -3.41 1.13
CA GLY A 408 7.37 -2.75 -0.08
C GLY A 408 8.79 -3.17 -0.48
N TRP A 409 9.70 -3.27 0.48
CA TRP A 409 11.08 -3.74 0.27
C TRP A 409 11.14 -5.18 -0.24
N VAL A 410 10.34 -6.11 0.35
CA VAL A 410 10.27 -7.49 -0.14
C VAL A 410 9.69 -7.53 -1.55
N CYS A 411 8.60 -6.80 -1.84
CA CYS A 411 8.02 -6.74 -3.18
C CYS A 411 9.03 -6.26 -4.24
N TRP A 412 9.81 -5.20 -3.96
CA TRP A 412 10.84 -4.74 -4.90
C TRP A 412 11.98 -5.76 -5.05
N SER A 413 12.38 -6.40 -3.96
CA SER A 413 13.41 -7.46 -3.95
C SER A 413 13.01 -8.73 -4.71
N THR A 414 11.71 -8.93 -4.97
CA THR A 414 11.16 -10.04 -5.77
C THR A 414 10.49 -9.55 -7.06
N ASP A 415 11.01 -8.47 -7.66
CA ASP A 415 10.59 -7.90 -8.95
C ASP A 415 9.11 -7.48 -9.07
N ASP A 416 8.38 -7.40 -7.94
CA ASP A 416 6.99 -6.96 -7.88
C ASP A 416 6.89 -5.44 -7.65
N GLY A 417 7.49 -4.69 -8.57
CA GLY A 417 7.56 -3.22 -8.55
C GLY A 417 6.21 -2.50 -8.32
N PRO A 418 5.08 -2.91 -8.93
CA PRO A 418 3.78 -2.31 -8.66
C PRO A 418 3.33 -2.46 -7.21
N SER A 419 3.40 -3.67 -6.64
CA SER A 419 3.09 -3.89 -5.22
C SER A 419 4.03 -3.13 -4.29
N ALA A 420 5.31 -3.00 -4.67
CA ALA A 420 6.29 -2.25 -3.90
C ALA A 420 5.93 -0.75 -3.82
N ARG A 421 5.62 -0.13 -4.97
CA ARG A 421 5.18 1.27 -5.04
C ARG A 421 3.90 1.50 -4.24
N ILE A 422 2.92 0.59 -4.33
CA ILE A 422 1.66 0.71 -3.58
C ILE A 422 1.93 0.62 -2.07
N ALA A 423 2.67 -0.38 -1.59
CA ALA A 423 2.98 -0.53 -0.17
C ALA A 423 3.77 0.66 0.41
N LEU A 424 4.70 1.24 -0.34
CA LEU A 424 5.46 2.41 0.07
C LEU A 424 4.62 3.70 0.04
N ASN A 425 3.67 3.85 -0.89
CA ASN A 425 2.71 4.94 -0.88
C ASN A 425 1.71 4.82 0.30
N CYS A 426 1.32 3.61 0.69
CA CYS A 426 0.55 3.40 1.93
C CYS A 426 1.36 3.79 3.18
N ALA A 427 2.67 3.51 3.21
CA ALA A 427 3.54 3.93 4.32
C ALA A 427 3.69 5.46 4.37
N LEU A 428 4.00 6.11 3.25
CA LEU A 428 4.19 7.56 3.15
C LEU A 428 2.89 8.36 3.32
N SER A 429 1.73 7.75 3.10
CA SER A 429 0.42 8.33 3.45
C SER A 429 0.13 8.37 4.96
N LEU A 430 0.89 7.61 5.76
CA LEU A 430 0.77 7.57 7.24
C LEU A 430 1.88 8.37 7.93
N ASP A 431 3.12 8.21 7.48
CA ASP A 431 4.27 9.03 7.89
C ASP A 431 5.05 9.49 6.65
N PRO A 432 4.82 10.74 6.17
CA PRO A 432 5.54 11.31 5.03
C PRO A 432 7.05 11.46 5.26
N ASP A 433 7.50 11.56 6.52
CA ASP A 433 8.89 11.79 6.90
C ASP A 433 9.67 10.49 7.15
N TYR A 434 9.03 9.32 6.99
CA TYR A 434 9.65 8.02 7.23
C TYR A 434 10.78 7.73 6.23
N THR A 435 12.01 8.08 6.62
CA THR A 435 13.18 8.15 5.73
C THR A 435 13.45 6.86 4.96
N PHE A 436 13.15 5.69 5.56
CA PHE A 436 13.35 4.40 4.88
C PHE A 436 12.34 4.18 3.75
N ALA A 437 11.08 4.58 3.94
CA ALA A 437 10.08 4.54 2.88
C ALA A 437 10.38 5.57 1.78
N GLN A 438 10.81 6.78 2.15
CA GLN A 438 11.22 7.81 1.18
C GLN A 438 12.36 7.32 0.27
N LEU A 439 13.41 6.73 0.86
CA LEU A 439 14.58 6.23 0.13
C LEU A 439 14.23 5.08 -0.82
N LEU A 440 13.45 4.09 -0.35
CA LEU A 440 12.99 2.98 -1.20
C LEU A 440 12.07 3.48 -2.31
N HIS A 441 11.12 4.36 -2.00
CA HIS A 441 10.19 4.90 -2.99
C HIS A 441 10.92 5.70 -4.08
N ARG A 442 11.91 6.54 -3.70
CA ARG A 442 12.78 7.24 -4.65
C ARG A 442 13.55 6.26 -5.53
N ALA A 443 14.27 5.29 -4.94
CA ALA A 443 15.08 4.32 -5.67
C ALA A 443 14.26 3.52 -6.71
N ILE A 444 13.05 3.09 -6.33
CA ILE A 444 12.12 2.37 -7.21
C ILE A 444 11.59 3.27 -8.34
N ASN A 445 11.38 4.56 -8.08
CA ASN A 445 10.90 5.52 -9.07
C ASN A 445 12.01 5.97 -10.05
N GLU A 446 13.25 6.09 -9.58
CA GLU A 446 14.44 6.36 -10.40
C GLU A 446 14.85 5.15 -11.26
N GLY A 447 14.40 3.94 -10.90
CA GLY A 447 14.66 2.71 -11.65
C GLY A 447 15.96 2.01 -11.27
N LEU A 448 16.39 2.15 -10.01
CA LEU A 448 17.58 1.49 -9.50
C LEU A 448 17.39 -0.03 -9.36
N ASP A 449 18.51 -0.76 -9.41
CA ASP A 449 18.59 -2.19 -9.06
C ASP A 449 18.55 -2.36 -7.52
N PRO A 450 17.75 -3.28 -6.96
CA PRO A 450 17.77 -3.58 -5.53
C PRO A 450 19.02 -4.34 -5.06
N GLU A 451 19.77 -5.03 -5.94
CA GLU A 451 20.88 -5.92 -5.56
C GLU A 451 22.03 -5.23 -4.79
N PRO A 452 22.49 -4.00 -5.11
CA PRO A 452 23.46 -3.29 -4.29
C PRO A 452 22.99 -3.08 -2.85
N LEU A 453 21.69 -2.83 -2.64
CA LEU A 453 21.10 -2.69 -1.31
C LEU A 453 20.91 -4.04 -0.62
N ARG A 454 20.49 -5.10 -1.36
CA ARG A 454 20.45 -6.47 -0.83
C ARG A 454 21.83 -6.90 -0.34
N ARG A 455 22.89 -6.65 -1.12
CA ARG A 455 24.28 -6.94 -0.74
C ARG A 455 24.72 -6.18 0.51
N CYS A 456 24.52 -4.87 0.55
CA CYS A 456 24.89 -4.04 1.71
C CYS A 456 24.22 -4.52 3.01
N LEU A 457 22.94 -4.93 2.94
CA LEU A 457 22.26 -5.55 4.08
C LEU A 457 22.92 -6.89 4.46
N ARG A 458 23.05 -7.84 3.53
CA ARG A 458 23.70 -9.16 3.78
C ARG A 458 25.09 -8.99 4.43
N GLU A 459 25.92 -8.05 3.95
CA GLU A 459 27.27 -7.78 4.46
C GLU A 459 27.27 -7.24 5.91
N GLN A 460 26.38 -6.30 6.25
CA GLN A 460 26.26 -5.77 7.61
C GLN A 460 25.96 -6.85 8.66
N ASN A 461 25.23 -7.91 8.26
CA ASN A 461 24.77 -8.92 9.21
C ASN A 461 25.79 -10.03 9.38
N HIS A 462 26.58 -10.36 8.36
CA HIS A 462 27.80 -11.16 8.54
C HIS A 462 28.79 -10.49 9.52
N ALA A 463 28.96 -9.16 9.43
CA ALA A 463 29.79 -8.41 10.38
C ALA A 463 29.22 -8.38 11.81
N VAL A 464 27.90 -8.31 11.98
CA VAL A 464 27.25 -8.32 13.31
C VAL A 464 27.16 -9.72 13.92
N MET A 465 26.99 -10.78 13.11
CA MET A 465 27.01 -12.16 13.60
C MET A 465 28.40 -12.58 14.04
N SER A 466 29.44 -12.32 13.23
CA SER A 466 30.84 -12.58 13.63
C SER A 466 31.22 -11.82 14.90
N ALA A 467 30.89 -10.53 14.99
CA ALA A 467 31.11 -9.74 16.21
C ALA A 467 30.28 -10.21 17.43
N ALA A 468 29.25 -11.04 17.24
CA ALA A 468 28.49 -11.66 18.33
C ALA A 468 29.06 -13.03 18.75
N GLU A 469 29.63 -13.79 17.82
CA GLU A 469 30.38 -15.03 18.12
C GLU A 469 31.76 -14.75 18.73
N GLU A 470 32.40 -13.62 18.40
CA GLU A 470 33.69 -13.19 18.96
C GLU A 470 33.61 -12.63 20.39
N VAL A 471 32.42 -12.53 21.02
CA VAL A 471 32.31 -12.17 22.43
C VAL A 471 32.62 -13.39 23.30
N PRO A 472 33.77 -13.46 24.00
CA PRO A 472 34.07 -14.59 24.87
C PRO A 472 33.08 -14.60 26.04
N ALA A 473 32.46 -15.75 26.28
CA ALA A 473 31.56 -15.93 27.42
C ALA A 473 32.29 -15.57 28.73
N PRO A 474 31.65 -14.85 29.67
CA PRO A 474 32.26 -14.56 30.97
C PRO A 474 32.58 -15.87 31.67
N ALA A 475 33.86 -16.08 32.00
CA ALA A 475 34.33 -17.35 32.54
C ALA A 475 33.58 -17.70 33.84
N ALA A 476 32.98 -18.89 33.88
CA ALA A 476 32.19 -19.34 35.01
C ALA A 476 33.10 -19.62 36.23
N ASP A 477 33.04 -18.72 37.22
CA ASP A 477 33.78 -18.85 38.47
C ASP A 477 33.45 -20.19 39.15
N SER A 478 34.45 -21.05 39.24
CA SER A 478 34.34 -22.39 39.84
C SER A 478 34.93 -22.37 41.26
N PRO A 479 34.29 -23.02 42.25
CA PRO A 479 34.55 -22.72 43.66
C PRO A 479 35.95 -23.16 44.11
N SER A 480 36.76 -22.19 44.52
CA SER A 480 38.10 -22.43 45.08
C SER A 480 38.01 -23.20 46.40
N THR A 481 38.59 -24.40 46.45
CA THR A 481 38.59 -25.25 47.64
C THR A 481 39.53 -24.74 48.72
N VAL A 482 39.10 -24.86 49.99
CA VAL A 482 39.91 -24.46 51.15
C VAL A 482 41.07 -25.43 51.36
N LYS A 483 42.29 -24.91 51.50
CA LYS A 483 43.43 -25.64 52.08
C LYS A 483 44.28 -24.70 52.94
N GLU A 484 44.76 -25.22 54.06
CA GLU A 484 45.11 -24.41 55.24
C GLU A 484 46.63 -24.31 55.50
N MET A 485 47.03 -23.28 56.28
CA MET A 485 48.36 -23.06 56.89
C MET A 485 49.53 -22.80 55.91
N ARG A 486 50.37 -21.77 56.11
CA ARG A 486 51.09 -21.49 57.37
C ARG A 486 51.64 -20.04 57.42
N ARG A 487 52.00 -19.54 58.62
CA ARG A 487 52.58 -18.20 58.87
C ARG A 487 53.95 -18.31 59.59
N PRO A 488 54.96 -17.52 59.19
CA PRO A 488 55.52 -16.42 60.03
C PRO A 488 55.58 -15.11 59.20
N THR A 489 56.29 -14.00 59.47
CA THR A 489 57.17 -13.51 60.57
C THR A 489 56.88 -11.99 60.78
N ARG A 490 57.68 -11.21 61.56
CA ARG A 490 57.47 -9.75 61.74
C ARG A 490 58.69 -8.97 62.28
N ARG A 491 59.10 -7.89 61.58
CA ARG A 491 59.92 -6.72 62.06
C ARG A 491 61.40 -6.98 62.47
N PRO A 492 62.26 -5.96 62.83
CA PRO A 492 62.10 -4.47 63.01
C PRO A 492 62.00 -3.65 61.68
N GLY A 493 62.06 -2.30 61.58
CA GLY A 493 62.15 -1.17 62.54
C GLY A 493 63.50 -0.40 62.48
N ALA A 494 63.65 0.93 62.64
CA ALA A 494 62.76 2.10 62.93
C ALA A 494 63.41 3.40 62.30
N ALA A 495 63.26 4.71 62.64
CA ALA A 495 62.55 5.55 63.64
C ALA A 495 62.51 7.05 63.17
N GLY A 496 61.84 7.99 63.87
CA GLY A 496 61.96 9.47 63.65
C GLY A 496 60.74 10.35 64.07
N ARG A 497 60.96 11.62 64.50
CA ARG A 497 59.95 12.62 65.01
C ARG A 497 60.61 14.04 65.12
N PRO A 498 59.96 15.19 65.51
CA PRO A 498 58.54 15.50 65.84
C PRO A 498 57.94 16.90 65.44
N ARG A 499 56.62 17.10 65.70
CA ARG A 499 55.85 18.34 66.11
C ARG A 499 55.49 19.48 65.09
N GLY A 500 54.30 20.08 65.32
CA GLY A 500 53.69 21.26 64.62
C GLY A 500 53.79 22.57 65.46
N PRO A 501 52.73 23.41 65.72
CA PRO A 501 51.26 23.28 65.43
C PRO A 501 50.46 24.62 65.16
N ARG A 502 49.09 24.57 65.22
CA ARG A 502 48.05 25.67 65.31
C ARG A 502 47.62 26.37 63.99
N GLY A 503 46.38 26.88 63.84
CA GLY A 503 45.15 26.76 64.69
C GLY A 503 44.02 27.78 64.37
N GLY A 504 42.80 27.57 64.90
CA GLY A 504 41.60 28.45 64.84
C GLY A 504 40.56 28.05 63.76
N THR A 505 39.24 27.84 63.95
CA THR A 505 38.12 28.47 64.71
C THR A 505 37.46 29.68 64.02
N GLY A 506 36.17 29.59 63.68
CA GLY A 506 35.36 30.68 63.10
C GLY A 506 34.52 31.46 64.12
N PRO A 507 33.65 32.38 63.63
CA PRO A 507 32.24 32.37 64.04
C PRO A 507 31.28 32.69 62.85
N GLY A 508 30.00 33.03 63.12
CA GLY A 508 29.04 33.39 62.07
C GLY A 508 27.79 34.16 62.57
N THR A 509 26.69 34.06 61.83
CA THR A 509 25.31 34.59 62.05
C THR A 509 24.99 36.06 61.66
N ARG A 510 24.06 36.19 60.68
CA ARG A 510 22.95 37.16 60.51
C ARG A 510 22.36 36.97 59.09
N SER A 511 21.12 37.32 58.74
CA SER A 511 19.79 37.38 59.42
C SER A 511 18.74 37.79 58.35
N THR A 512 17.43 37.70 58.64
CA THR A 512 16.27 38.22 57.83
C THR A 512 16.12 37.64 56.41
N ASP A 513 14.95 37.34 55.84
CA ASP A 513 13.54 37.26 56.26
C ASP A 513 12.82 36.26 55.31
N GLY A 514 11.57 35.81 55.47
CA GLY A 514 10.59 36.03 56.54
C GLY A 514 9.14 35.93 56.01
N ARG A 515 8.45 34.80 56.28
CA ARG A 515 7.03 34.48 55.93
C ARG A 515 6.79 34.21 54.42
N GLY A 516 5.98 33.24 53.99
CA GLY A 516 5.39 32.08 54.68
C GLY A 516 3.93 32.23 55.12
N ARG A 517 3.00 31.55 54.42
CA ARG A 517 1.70 31.11 54.96
C ARG A 517 1.12 29.90 54.21
N ARG A 518 0.82 28.82 54.95
CA ARG A 518 -0.08 27.72 54.54
C ARG A 518 -1.37 27.80 55.34
N ARG A 519 -2.52 27.47 54.73
CA ARG A 519 -3.74 26.82 55.28
C ARG A 519 -4.70 26.65 54.08
N ALA A 520 -5.29 25.49 53.73
CA ALA A 520 -5.82 24.31 54.44
C ALA A 520 -7.32 24.45 54.81
N GLY A 521 -8.10 23.41 54.45
CA GLY A 521 -9.58 23.41 54.39
C GLY A 521 -10.10 23.77 52.99
N ARG A 522 -11.21 23.21 52.48
CA ARG A 522 -12.20 22.29 53.09
C ARG A 522 -12.96 21.50 51.99
N ASP A 523 -13.58 20.39 52.39
CA ASP A 523 -14.48 19.51 51.61
C ASP A 523 -15.77 20.21 51.12
N GLY A 524 -16.43 19.71 50.07
CA GLY A 524 -17.73 20.29 49.63
C GLY A 524 -18.44 19.80 48.34
N ASP A 525 -18.69 18.50 48.20
CA ASP A 525 -19.91 17.87 47.59
C ASP A 525 -20.47 18.22 46.16
N ARG A 526 -21.01 17.17 45.51
CA ARG A 526 -22.12 17.10 44.50
C ARG A 526 -22.23 18.02 43.24
N SER A 527 -22.03 17.34 42.10
CA SER A 527 -23.10 16.96 41.12
C SER A 527 -23.42 17.80 39.86
N ARG A 528 -23.75 17.03 38.79
CA ARG A 528 -24.63 17.32 37.64
C ARG A 528 -24.43 18.64 36.87
N ARG A 529 -23.91 18.50 35.65
CA ARG A 529 -24.76 18.54 34.45
C ARG A 529 -24.30 17.53 33.41
#